data_AF-A0A2N4WPJ2-F1
#
_entry.id   AF-A0A2N4WPJ2-F1
#
_cell.length_a   1.000
_cell.length_b   1.000
_cell.length_c   1.000
_cell.angle_alpha   90.00
_cell.angle_beta   90.00
_cell.angle_gamma   90.00
#
_symmetry.space_group_name_H-M   'P 1'
#
loop_
_entity.id
_entity.type
_entity.pdbx_description
1 polymer ?
#
loop_
_entity_poly.entity_id
_entity_poly.type
_entity_poly.pdbx_seq_one_letter_code
_entity_poly.pdbx_strand_id
1 'polypeptide(L)'
;MEAAYTYLNTEIREIDQLSIQDPNFIINYNITPGTPLTLSPKHSATLSANYTVPLGDLGSLRFAANYAYTSKMIATYTFVNSPLVAAFGRDYTYLPAFDLLNVNAGWRDIAQTNIDLDFFVNNLTNEKYLTYYGAGAGQGVQTAILGQPRFYGLRLRYEFGGE
;
A
#
# COMPACT_ATOMS: atom_id res chain seq x y z
N MET A 1 -5.48 19.75 -9.25
CA MET A 1 -4.38 18.92 -8.73
C MET A 1 -4.52 18.92 -7.22
N GLU A 2 -4.33 17.78 -6.58
CA GLU A 2 -4.49 17.59 -5.14
C GLU A 2 -3.27 16.86 -4.61
N ALA A 3 -2.81 17.22 -3.43
CA ALA A 3 -1.70 16.57 -2.77
C ALA A 3 -2.01 16.44 -1.28
N ALA A 4 -1.64 15.31 -0.69
CA ALA A 4 -1.71 15.09 0.74
C ALA A 4 -0.40 14.48 1.24
N TYR A 5 -0.02 14.83 2.46
CA TYR A 5 1.16 14.29 3.11
C TYR A 5 0.89 14.15 4.60
N THR A 6 1.32 13.03 5.17
CA THR A 6 1.19 12.71 6.58
C THR A 6 2.54 12.33 7.15
N TYR A 7 2.86 12.94 8.30
CA TYR A 7 3.92 12.49 9.18
C TYR A 7 3.32 11.81 10.41
N LEU A 8 3.79 10.62 10.74
CA LEU A 8 3.27 9.83 11.85
C LEU A 8 4.44 9.25 12.68
N ASN A 9 4.69 9.82 13.86
CA ASN A 9 5.64 9.27 14.81
C ASN A 9 4.90 8.45 15.88
N THR A 10 4.96 7.13 15.76
CA THR A 10 4.38 6.22 16.75
C THR A 10 5.47 5.68 17.67
N GLU A 11 5.13 5.52 18.95
CA GLU A 11 5.99 4.95 19.97
C GLU A 11 5.12 4.17 20.95
N ILE A 12 5.52 2.94 21.25
CA ILE A 12 4.90 2.15 22.31
C ILE A 12 5.22 2.81 23.65
N ARG A 13 4.19 3.12 24.44
CA ARG A 13 4.35 3.76 25.77
C ARG A 13 4.51 2.74 26.89
N GLU A 14 3.72 1.68 26.84
CA GLU A 14 3.67 0.65 27.87
C GLU A 14 3.34 -0.70 27.21
N ILE A 15 3.87 -1.78 27.80
CA ILE A 15 3.60 -3.16 27.37
C ILE A 15 3.47 -3.99 28.64
N ASP A 16 2.30 -4.58 28.84
CA ASP A 16 2.11 -5.55 29.90
C ASP A 16 2.92 -6.81 29.60
N GLN A 17 3.77 -7.19 30.55
CA GLN A 17 4.45 -8.47 30.48
C GLN A 17 3.48 -9.57 30.92
N LEU A 18 3.15 -10.45 29.98
CA LEU A 18 2.51 -11.72 30.27
C LEU A 18 3.43 -12.61 31.13
N SER A 19 2.87 -13.20 32.18
CA SER A 19 3.53 -14.26 32.94
C SER A 19 2.90 -15.61 32.56
N ILE A 20 3.71 -16.57 32.11
CA ILE A 20 3.25 -17.96 31.91
C ILE A 20 3.67 -18.79 33.12
N GLN A 21 2.75 -19.61 33.64
CA GLN A 21 3.05 -20.55 34.72
C GLN A 21 3.64 -21.88 34.23
N ASP A 22 3.47 -22.21 32.95
CA ASP A 22 3.99 -23.44 32.37
C ASP A 22 5.50 -23.32 32.10
N PRO A 23 6.35 -24.15 32.72
CA PRO A 23 7.80 -24.09 32.55
C PRO A 23 8.29 -24.46 31.14
N ASN A 24 7.43 -25.03 30.29
CA ASN A 24 7.78 -25.39 28.92
C ASN A 24 7.66 -24.20 27.94
N PHE A 25 7.09 -23.08 28.36
CA PHE A 25 6.96 -21.89 27.53
C PHE A 25 7.91 -20.78 27.98
N ILE A 26 8.69 -20.28 27.03
CA ILE A 26 9.57 -19.12 27.22
C ILE A 26 8.96 -17.95 26.43
N ILE A 27 8.67 -16.84 27.11
CA ILE A 27 8.32 -15.60 26.41
C ILE A 27 9.58 -14.80 26.12
N ASN A 28 9.77 -14.47 24.85
CA ASN A 28 10.78 -13.50 24.44
C ASN A 28 10.12 -12.13 24.20
N TYR A 29 10.41 -11.19 25.09
CA TYR A 29 10.03 -9.78 24.93
C TYR A 29 11.10 -9.05 24.12
N ASN A 30 10.90 -8.97 22.82
CA ASN A 30 11.80 -8.26 21.92
C ASN A 30 11.44 -6.78 21.74
N ILE A 31 10.40 -6.31 22.44
CA ILE A 31 9.81 -4.99 22.29
C ILE A 31 9.99 -4.23 23.60
N THR A 32 10.43 -2.98 23.48
CA THR A 32 10.58 -2.05 24.62
C THR A 32 9.78 -0.78 24.36
N PRO A 33 9.37 -0.05 25.42
CA PRO A 33 8.84 1.30 25.29
C PRO A 33 9.75 2.19 24.42
N GLY A 34 9.15 2.98 23.53
CA GLY A 34 9.84 3.76 22.50
C GLY A 34 9.97 3.06 21.14
N THR A 35 9.69 1.75 21.05
CA THR A 35 9.63 1.04 19.76
C THR A 35 8.46 1.58 18.91
N PRO A 36 8.65 1.84 17.59
CA PRO A 36 7.55 2.28 16.74
C PRO A 36 6.44 1.23 16.55
N LEU A 37 5.22 1.66 16.28
CA LEU A 37 4.12 0.75 16.00
C LEU A 37 4.29 0.04 14.66
N THR A 38 3.89 -1.24 14.60
CA THR A 38 3.79 -2.02 13.37
C THR A 38 2.81 -1.37 12.38
N LEU A 39 3.12 -1.52 11.09
CA LEU A 39 2.31 -1.03 9.97
C LEU A 39 1.99 0.48 10.05
N SER A 40 2.84 1.24 10.74
CA SER A 40 2.71 2.69 10.93
C SER A 40 3.88 3.41 10.23
N PRO A 41 3.80 3.62 8.90
CA PRO A 41 4.85 4.30 8.16
C PRO A 41 5.00 5.74 8.65
N LYS A 42 6.26 6.19 8.81
CA LYS A 42 6.52 7.56 9.29
C LYS A 42 6.08 8.63 8.31
N HIS A 43 6.18 8.34 7.02
CA HIS A 43 5.81 9.24 5.94
C HIS A 43 4.89 8.53 4.96
N SER A 44 3.78 9.17 4.62
CA SER A 44 2.93 8.79 3.51
C SER A 44 2.52 10.03 2.73
N ALA A 45 2.49 9.92 1.40
CA ALA A 45 2.13 11.02 0.53
C ALA A 45 1.25 10.51 -0.61
N THR A 46 0.32 11.34 -1.06
CA THR A 46 -0.44 11.12 -2.28
C THR A 46 -0.44 12.39 -3.13
N LEU A 47 -0.35 12.23 -4.45
CA LEU A 47 -0.42 13.30 -5.43
C LEU A 47 -1.37 12.86 -6.55
N SER A 48 -2.37 13.68 -6.83
CA SER A 48 -3.37 13.43 -7.86
C SER A 48 -3.42 14.59 -8.84
N ALA A 49 -3.25 14.29 -10.12
CA ALA A 49 -3.41 15.22 -11.23
C ALA A 49 -4.56 14.75 -12.13
N ASN A 50 -5.40 15.70 -12.54
CA ASN A 50 -6.47 15.46 -13.50
C ASN A 50 -6.44 16.60 -14.52
N TYR A 51 -6.64 16.27 -15.78
CA TYR A 51 -6.71 17.23 -16.87
C TYR A 51 -7.80 16.80 -17.86
N THR A 52 -8.65 17.75 -18.24
CA THR A 52 -9.76 17.51 -19.17
C THR A 52 -9.59 18.38 -20.38
N VAL A 53 -9.67 17.77 -21.57
CA VAL A 53 -9.62 18.44 -22.87
C VAL A 53 -10.99 18.35 -23.51
N PRO A 54 -11.72 19.47 -23.68
CA PRO A 54 -12.96 19.47 -24.43
C PRO A 54 -12.66 19.27 -25.92
N LEU A 55 -13.43 18.39 -26.58
CA LEU A 55 -13.33 18.12 -28.02
C LEU A 55 -14.54 18.63 -28.81
N GLY A 56 -15.41 19.44 -28.19
CA GLY A 56 -16.66 19.90 -28.79
C GLY A 56 -17.66 18.74 -28.92
N ASP A 57 -18.25 18.56 -30.10
CA ASP A 57 -19.27 17.54 -30.35
C ASP A 57 -18.75 16.11 -30.19
N LEU A 58 -17.43 15.92 -30.23
CA LEU A 58 -16.81 14.62 -29.98
C LEU A 58 -16.77 14.26 -28.48
N GLY A 59 -17.18 15.14 -27.56
CA GLY A 59 -17.19 14.90 -26.12
C GLY A 59 -15.97 15.49 -25.41
N SER A 60 -15.45 14.81 -24.38
CA SER A 60 -14.26 15.26 -23.65
C SER A 60 -13.25 14.15 -23.34
N LEU A 61 -11.97 14.44 -23.46
CA LEU A 61 -10.90 13.55 -23.02
C LEU A 61 -10.48 13.91 -21.59
N ARG A 62 -10.39 12.93 -20.72
CA ARG A 62 -9.90 13.07 -19.36
C ARG A 62 -8.62 12.26 -19.18
N PHE A 63 -7.60 12.88 -18.64
CA PHE A 63 -6.37 12.22 -18.21
C PHE A 63 -6.22 12.39 -16.71
N ALA A 64 -5.92 11.30 -16.01
CA ALA A 64 -5.71 11.29 -14.58
C ALA A 64 -4.45 10.50 -14.24
N ALA A 65 -3.71 10.99 -13.25
CA ALA A 65 -2.57 10.30 -12.66
C ALA A 65 -2.66 10.41 -11.14
N ASN A 66 -2.39 9.31 -10.44
CA ASN A 66 -2.33 9.24 -8.99
C ASN A 66 -1.01 8.58 -8.59
N TYR A 67 -0.22 9.27 -7.80
CA TYR A 67 1.01 8.77 -7.22
C TYR A 67 0.83 8.63 -5.71
N ALA A 68 1.14 7.47 -5.16
CA ALA A 68 1.10 7.20 -3.73
C ALA A 68 2.48 6.71 -3.25
N TYR A 69 2.98 7.26 -2.16
CA TYR A 69 4.24 6.89 -1.53
C TYR A 69 4.01 6.46 -0.08
N THR A 70 4.67 5.36 0.31
CA THR A 70 4.68 4.85 1.68
C THR A 70 6.11 4.57 2.09
N SER A 71 6.58 5.18 3.18
CA SER A 71 7.92 4.93 3.70
C SER A 71 8.07 3.54 4.32
N LYS A 72 9.32 3.10 4.51
CA LYS A 72 9.67 1.89 5.26
C LYS A 72 8.94 1.85 6.62
N MET A 73 8.43 0.68 6.99
CA MET A 73 7.70 0.48 8.25
C MET A 73 8.03 -0.85 8.91
N ILE A 74 7.80 -0.95 10.22
CA ILE A 74 7.93 -2.23 10.94
C ILE A 74 6.76 -3.13 10.54
N ALA A 75 7.06 -4.33 10.08
CA ALA A 75 6.08 -5.33 9.69
C ALA A 75 5.70 -6.25 10.85
N THR A 76 6.69 -6.60 11.68
CA THR A 76 6.55 -7.53 12.79
C THR A 76 7.59 -7.25 13.86
N TYR A 77 7.23 -7.49 15.11
CA TYR A 77 8.14 -7.37 16.24
C TYR A 77 9.01 -8.61 16.49
N THR A 78 8.66 -9.76 15.89
CA THR A 78 9.34 -11.05 16.13
C THR A 78 10.84 -10.99 15.85
N PHE A 79 11.23 -10.19 14.86
CA PHE A 79 12.62 -10.07 14.37
C PHE A 79 13.35 -8.83 14.93
N VAL A 80 12.66 -7.95 15.65
CA VAL A 80 13.29 -6.78 16.30
C VAL A 80 14.28 -7.28 17.34
N ASN A 81 15.55 -6.89 17.23
CA ASN A 81 16.63 -7.27 18.16
C ASN A 81 16.71 -8.79 18.46
N SER A 82 16.29 -9.63 17.51
CA SER A 82 16.07 -11.05 17.73
C SER A 82 17.18 -11.91 17.10
N PRO A 83 17.66 -12.98 17.77
CA PRO A 83 18.63 -13.92 17.18
C PRO A 83 18.04 -14.67 15.98
N LEU A 84 16.72 -14.63 15.80
CA LEU A 84 16.01 -15.23 14.67
C LEU A 84 16.43 -14.64 13.31
N VAL A 85 16.91 -13.39 13.28
CA VAL A 85 17.42 -12.77 12.04
C VAL A 85 18.59 -13.58 11.47
N ALA A 86 19.50 -14.05 12.33
CA ALA A 86 20.61 -14.89 11.91
C ALA A 86 20.15 -16.29 11.50
N ALA A 87 19.17 -16.87 12.22
CA ALA A 87 18.64 -18.20 11.92
C ALA A 87 17.92 -18.28 10.56
N PHE A 88 17.19 -17.22 10.18
CA PHE A 88 16.51 -17.15 8.88
C PHE A 88 17.38 -16.54 7.77
N GLY A 89 18.56 -16.02 8.09
CA GLY A 89 19.48 -15.40 7.12
C GLY A 89 18.97 -14.09 6.50
N ARG A 90 17.87 -13.53 7.02
CA ARG A 90 17.27 -12.28 6.53
C ARG A 90 16.50 -11.59 7.65
N ASP A 91 16.57 -10.26 7.64
CA ASP A 91 15.75 -9.43 8.52
C ASP A 91 14.36 -9.17 7.88
N TYR A 92 13.33 -9.68 8.54
CA TYR A 92 11.92 -9.50 8.18
C TYR A 92 11.22 -8.45 9.06
N THR A 93 11.97 -7.73 9.89
CA THR A 93 11.42 -6.69 10.77
C THR A 93 10.70 -5.60 9.97
N TYR A 94 11.19 -5.28 8.78
CA TYR A 94 10.75 -4.11 8.03
C TYR A 94 10.20 -4.45 6.65
N LEU A 95 9.07 -3.83 6.30
CA LEU A 95 8.64 -3.70 4.91
C LEU A 95 9.37 -2.50 4.28
N PRO A 96 9.95 -2.66 3.08
CA PRO A 96 10.62 -1.57 2.39
C PRO A 96 9.63 -0.46 2.04
N ALA A 97 10.15 0.76 1.80
CA ALA A 97 9.37 1.82 1.20
C ALA A 97 8.94 1.42 -0.21
N PHE A 98 7.79 1.90 -0.65
CA PHE A 98 7.30 1.67 -2.01
C PHE A 98 6.46 2.85 -2.50
N ASP A 99 6.33 2.95 -3.81
CA ASP A 99 5.49 3.91 -4.48
C ASP A 99 4.67 3.26 -5.60
N LEU A 100 3.51 3.86 -5.87
CA LEU A 100 2.57 3.38 -6.88
C LEU A 100 2.12 4.55 -7.73
N LEU A 101 2.38 4.44 -9.03
CA LEU A 101 1.85 5.35 -10.05
C LEU A 101 0.69 4.66 -10.78
N ASN A 102 -0.50 5.24 -10.68
CA ASN A 102 -1.70 4.79 -11.38
C ASN A 102 -2.12 5.86 -12.38
N VAL A 103 -2.55 5.46 -13.57
CA VAL A 103 -2.98 6.39 -14.62
C VAL A 103 -4.30 5.94 -15.23
N ASN A 104 -5.09 6.90 -15.68
CA ASN A 104 -6.35 6.67 -16.38
C ASN A 104 -6.51 7.69 -17.51
N ALA A 105 -7.01 7.22 -18.64
CA ALA A 105 -7.42 8.03 -19.77
C ALA A 105 -8.86 7.65 -20.12
N GLY A 106 -9.75 8.64 -20.18
CA GLY A 106 -11.16 8.46 -20.47
C GLY A 106 -11.62 9.35 -21.60
N TRP A 107 -12.58 8.88 -22.38
CA TRP A 107 -13.31 9.64 -23.37
C TRP A 107 -14.79 9.63 -22.96
N ARG A 108 -15.29 10.80 -22.61
CA ARG A 108 -16.66 11.02 -22.12
C ARG A 108 -17.55 11.59 -23.20
N ASP A 109 -18.84 11.26 -23.13
CA ASP A 109 -19.89 11.81 -23.98
C ASP A 109 -19.55 11.70 -25.48
N ILE A 110 -19.09 10.52 -25.89
CA ILE A 110 -18.52 10.30 -27.22
C ILE A 110 -19.57 10.65 -28.28
N ALA A 111 -19.27 11.62 -29.14
CA ALA A 111 -20.18 12.05 -30.22
C ALA A 111 -21.59 12.46 -29.72
N GLN A 112 -21.68 13.14 -28.57
CA GLN A 112 -22.93 13.53 -27.91
C GLN A 112 -23.84 12.33 -27.57
N THR A 113 -23.26 11.15 -27.42
CA THR A 113 -23.96 9.96 -26.93
C THR A 113 -23.74 9.79 -25.44
N ASN A 114 -24.57 8.97 -24.79
CA ASN A 114 -24.40 8.62 -23.39
C ASN A 114 -23.33 7.51 -23.18
N ILE A 115 -22.32 7.45 -24.05
CA ILE A 115 -21.26 6.43 -24.02
C ILE A 115 -19.97 7.06 -23.54
N ASP A 116 -19.32 6.37 -22.58
CA ASP A 116 -17.95 6.65 -22.18
C ASP A 116 -17.04 5.43 -22.37
N LEU A 117 -15.79 5.70 -22.71
CA LEU A 117 -14.73 4.71 -22.74
C LEU A 117 -13.60 5.12 -21.79
N ASP A 118 -13.18 4.22 -20.92
CA ASP A 118 -12.06 4.41 -20.00
C ASP A 118 -11.00 3.34 -20.19
N PHE A 119 -9.75 3.75 -20.29
CA PHE A 119 -8.57 2.91 -20.16
C PHE A 119 -7.84 3.28 -18.87
N PHE A 120 -7.37 2.30 -18.12
CA PHE A 120 -6.58 2.55 -16.91
C PHE A 120 -5.44 1.56 -16.78
N VAL A 121 -4.38 2.01 -16.12
CA VAL A 121 -3.23 1.19 -15.74
C VAL A 121 -2.94 1.48 -14.27
N ASN A 122 -2.97 0.43 -13.46
CA ASN A 122 -2.56 0.48 -12.07
C ASN A 122 -1.16 -0.09 -11.92
N ASN A 123 -0.37 0.48 -11.01
CA ASN A 123 1.04 0.16 -10.82
C ASN A 123 1.82 0.25 -12.15
N LEU A 124 1.74 1.42 -12.80
CA LEU A 124 2.36 1.72 -14.10
C LEU A 124 3.88 1.50 -14.09
N THR A 125 4.56 1.64 -12.95
CA THR A 125 6.00 1.40 -12.80
C THR A 125 6.34 -0.09 -12.63
N ASN A 126 5.36 -0.98 -12.42
CA ASN A 126 5.55 -2.40 -12.08
C ASN A 126 6.39 -2.58 -10.81
N GLU A 127 6.14 -1.75 -9.82
CA GLU A 127 6.75 -1.85 -8.50
C GLU A 127 6.39 -3.19 -7.87
N LYS A 128 7.39 -3.90 -7.35
CA LYS A 128 7.23 -5.17 -6.64
C LYS A 128 7.37 -4.92 -5.15
N TYR A 129 6.24 -4.72 -4.51
CA TYR A 129 6.18 -4.39 -3.09
C TYR A 129 5.46 -5.48 -2.29
N LEU A 130 5.74 -5.49 -1.00
CA LEU A 130 5.10 -6.37 -0.03
C LEU A 130 4.23 -5.51 0.88
N THR A 131 3.03 -5.98 1.17
CA THR A 131 2.08 -5.25 2.02
C THR A 131 2.09 -5.76 3.45
N TYR A 132 2.56 -6.99 3.66
CA TYR A 132 2.54 -7.65 4.95
C TYR A 132 3.53 -8.83 5.01
N TYR A 133 4.07 -9.10 6.19
CA TYR A 133 4.75 -10.35 6.50
C TYR A 133 3.85 -11.20 7.41
N GLY A 134 3.52 -12.41 6.96
CA GLY A 134 2.68 -13.38 7.69
C GLY A 134 3.48 -14.29 8.62
N ALA A 135 2.93 -15.48 8.92
CA ALA A 135 3.46 -16.57 9.76
C ALA A 135 4.88 -16.34 10.36
N GLY A 136 4.95 -16.26 11.69
CA GLY A 136 6.17 -15.96 12.43
C GLY A 136 7.06 -17.17 12.72
N ALA A 137 8.26 -16.88 13.23
CA ALA A 137 9.35 -17.83 13.48
C ALA A 137 8.99 -19.10 14.26
N GLY A 138 7.95 -19.10 15.09
CA GLY A 138 7.48 -20.31 15.78
C GLY A 138 6.94 -21.41 14.86
N GLN A 139 6.63 -21.09 13.60
CA GLN A 139 6.15 -22.04 12.59
C GLN A 139 7.26 -22.53 11.63
N GLY A 140 8.51 -22.06 11.79
CA GLY A 140 9.64 -22.44 10.93
C GLY A 140 9.57 -21.92 9.49
N VAL A 141 8.53 -21.15 9.15
CA VAL A 141 8.32 -20.53 7.84
C VAL A 141 7.98 -19.06 8.02
N GLN A 142 8.41 -18.23 7.07
CA GLN A 142 8.06 -16.81 6.99
C GLN A 142 7.33 -16.55 5.68
N THR A 143 6.10 -16.03 5.75
CA THR A 143 5.29 -15.72 4.56
C THR A 143 5.19 -14.22 4.33
N ALA A 144 4.78 -13.83 3.13
CA ALA A 144 4.57 -12.43 2.76
C ALA A 144 3.37 -12.30 1.82
N ILE A 145 2.68 -11.16 1.90
CA ILE A 145 1.62 -10.78 0.97
C ILE A 145 2.22 -9.82 -0.04
N LEU A 146 2.11 -10.17 -1.32
CA LEU A 146 2.52 -9.31 -2.43
C LEU A 146 1.45 -8.26 -2.71
N GLY A 147 1.93 -7.05 -3.00
CA GLY A 147 1.11 -6.00 -3.57
C GLY A 147 0.60 -6.35 -4.97
N GLN A 148 -0.41 -5.61 -5.42
CA GLN A 148 -1.00 -5.86 -6.73
C GLN A 148 0.02 -5.53 -7.84
N PRO A 149 0.24 -6.44 -8.81
CA PRO A 149 1.17 -6.18 -9.90
C PRO A 149 0.64 -5.10 -10.85
N ARG A 150 1.44 -4.74 -11.86
CA ARG A 150 0.95 -3.91 -12.97
C ARG A 150 -0.22 -4.61 -13.66
N PHE A 151 -1.35 -3.91 -13.77
CA PHE A 151 -2.49 -4.39 -14.56
C PHE A 151 -3.17 -3.23 -15.27
N TYR A 152 -3.78 -3.55 -16.41
CA TYR A 152 -4.50 -2.59 -17.25
C TYR A 152 -5.91 -3.09 -17.52
N GLY A 153 -6.81 -2.18 -17.81
CA GLY A 153 -8.19 -2.51 -18.07
C GLY A 153 -8.88 -1.48 -18.95
N LEU A 154 -9.96 -1.93 -19.57
CA LEU A 154 -10.89 -1.10 -20.32
C LEU A 154 -12.25 -1.16 -19.64
N ARG A 155 -12.96 -0.04 -19.63
CA ARG A 155 -14.33 0.07 -19.12
C ARG A 155 -15.16 0.85 -20.14
N LEU A 156 -16.25 0.25 -20.57
CA LEU A 156 -17.30 0.91 -21.34
C LEU A 156 -18.45 1.23 -20.38
N ARG A 157 -18.92 2.47 -20.38
CA ARG A 157 -20.09 2.89 -19.61
C ARG A 157 -21.13 3.43 -20.57
N TYR A 158 -22.38 3.05 -20.37
CA TYR A 158 -23.53 3.61 -21.07
C TYR A 158 -24.54 4.11 -20.03
N GLU A 159 -24.92 5.38 -20.11
CA GLU A 159 -25.85 6.01 -19.18
C GLU A 159 -27.27 6.00 -19.76
N PHE A 160 -28.21 5.37 -19.05
CA PHE A 160 -29.63 5.34 -19.41
C PHE A 160 -30.34 6.48 -18.67
N GLY A 161 -30.66 7.58 -19.37
CA GLY A 161 -31.45 8.67 -18.77
C GLY A 161 -31.12 10.10 -19.24
N GLY A 162 -30.71 10.30 -20.48
CA GLY A 162 -30.65 11.64 -21.07
C GLY A 162 -32.02 12.01 -21.65
N GLU A 163 -32.76 12.89 -20.96
CA GLU A 163 -33.71 13.81 -21.60
C GLU A 163 -32.98 15.11 -21.97
#